data_AF-A0A956HA49-F1
#
_entry.id   AF-A0A956HA49-F1
#
_cell.length_a   1.000
_cell.length_b   1.000
_cell.length_c   1.000
_cell.angle_alpha   90.00
_cell.angle_beta   90.00
_cell.angle_gamma   90.00
#
_symmetry.space_group_name_H-M   'P 1'
#
loop_
_entity.id
_entity.type
_entity.pdbx_description
1 polymer ?
#
loop_
_entity_poly.entity_id
_entity_poly.type
_entity_poly.pdbx_seq_one_letter_code
_entity_poly.pdbx_strand_id
1 'polypeptide(L)'
;MVFPAGLNATNAPCKIDGGKRFLDKGQTDLDETFQCIARVGAVSNYFSWTMEGMLAAVGPELNGPGGCNEGFLRDDALLMVTLVAPEGDYWSEGNPTSWANGVIDAKGGDPSSVVMYFIGDGECPHYDWPCLMTKKFPYHLIVDNVEGDYAAGFEDAAGLVD
;
A
#
# COMPACT_ATOMS: atom_id res chain seq x y z
N MET A 1 15.95 5.05 -7.37
CA MET A 1 15.26 5.02 -8.69
C MET A 1 14.05 4.14 -8.57
N VAL A 2 12.90 4.62 -9.04
CA VAL A 2 11.67 3.84 -9.23
C VAL A 2 11.45 3.72 -10.74
N PHE A 3 11.25 2.50 -11.23
CA PHE A 3 11.12 2.19 -12.65
C PHE A 3 9.99 1.16 -12.84
N PRO A 4 8.74 1.61 -13.00
CA PRO A 4 7.63 0.72 -13.32
C PRO A 4 7.85 0.09 -14.70
N ALA A 5 7.84 -1.23 -14.76
CA ALA A 5 8.18 -1.99 -15.96
C ALA A 5 7.13 -3.07 -16.25
N GLY A 6 6.76 -3.22 -17.51
CA GLY A 6 5.80 -4.24 -17.94
C GLY A 6 4.82 -3.73 -18.99
N LEU A 7 3.92 -4.62 -19.42
CA LEU A 7 2.85 -4.23 -20.32
C LEU A 7 2.01 -3.12 -19.67
N ASN A 8 1.67 -2.07 -20.41
CA ASN A 8 0.93 -0.89 -19.92
C ASN A 8 1.58 -0.11 -18.76
N ALA A 9 2.80 -0.43 -18.32
CA ALA A 9 3.52 0.34 -17.30
C ALA A 9 4.11 1.63 -17.91
N THR A 10 4.60 2.53 -17.06
CA THR A 10 5.32 3.73 -17.54
C THR A 10 6.56 3.37 -18.37
N ASN A 11 7.23 2.25 -18.07
CA ASN A 11 8.43 1.77 -18.78
C ASN A 11 9.54 2.83 -18.90
N ALA A 12 9.62 3.73 -17.91
CA ALA A 12 10.62 4.79 -17.83
C ALA A 12 10.95 5.07 -16.35
N PRO A 13 12.13 5.64 -16.04
CA PRO A 13 12.45 6.04 -14.68
C PRO A 13 11.56 7.20 -14.24
N CYS A 14 10.94 7.09 -13.06
CA CYS A 14 10.16 8.18 -12.48
C CYS A 14 11.06 9.19 -11.79
N LYS A 15 10.81 10.48 -12.04
CA LYS A 15 11.59 11.60 -11.52
C LYS A 15 11.16 11.96 -10.10
N ILE A 16 11.60 11.14 -9.14
CA ILE A 16 11.43 11.42 -7.71
C ILE A 16 12.57 12.33 -7.24
N ASP A 17 12.22 13.42 -6.58
CA ASP A 17 13.18 14.41 -6.11
C ASP A 17 14.08 13.85 -5.00
N GLY A 18 15.29 14.40 -4.89
CA GLY A 18 16.23 14.05 -3.82
C GLY A 18 16.77 12.61 -3.84
N GLY A 19 16.58 11.88 -4.95
CA GLY A 19 17.05 10.49 -5.08
C GLY A 19 16.24 9.48 -4.24
N LYS A 20 15.11 9.89 -3.69
CA LYS A 20 14.22 9.07 -2.86
C LYS A 20 13.50 8.01 -3.71
N ARG A 21 12.76 7.15 -3.01
CA ARG A 21 11.85 6.15 -3.62
C ARG A 21 10.38 6.36 -3.25
N PHE A 22 10.09 7.44 -2.54
CA PHE A 22 8.75 7.87 -2.14
C PHE A 22 8.59 9.37 -2.38
N LEU A 23 7.36 9.81 -2.50
CA LEU A 23 7.00 11.21 -2.70
C LEU A 23 6.91 11.93 -1.35
N ASP A 24 7.28 13.20 -1.34
CA ASP A 24 7.00 14.10 -0.22
C ASP A 24 6.32 15.39 -0.72
N LYS A 25 5.90 16.24 0.23
CA LYS A 25 5.19 17.50 -0.07
C LYS A 25 6.01 18.49 -0.90
N GLY A 26 7.33 18.31 -0.99
CA GLY A 26 8.23 19.16 -1.75
C GLY A 26 8.50 18.70 -3.18
N GLN A 27 7.90 17.60 -3.65
CA GLN A 27 8.06 17.11 -5.02
C GLN A 27 7.64 18.18 -6.03
N THR A 28 8.55 18.51 -6.96
CA THR A 28 8.37 19.60 -7.95
C THR A 28 7.15 19.41 -8.85
N ASP A 29 6.95 18.17 -9.32
CA ASP A 29 5.93 17.79 -10.31
C ASP A 29 5.03 16.67 -9.72
N LEU A 30 4.44 16.90 -8.54
CA LEU A 30 3.80 15.83 -7.74
C LEU A 30 2.80 14.97 -8.53
N ASP A 31 1.87 15.60 -9.26
CA ASP A 31 0.83 14.88 -10.00
C ASP A 31 1.41 14.00 -11.11
N GLU A 32 2.35 14.54 -11.90
CA GLU A 32 3.00 13.80 -12.98
C GLU A 32 3.89 12.67 -12.43
N THR A 33 4.64 12.94 -11.35
CA THR A 33 5.48 11.92 -10.72
C THR A 33 4.62 10.81 -10.09
N PHE A 34 3.49 11.15 -9.44
CA PHE A 34 2.56 10.15 -8.92
C PHE A 34 1.99 9.28 -10.05
N GLN A 35 1.52 9.88 -11.15
CA GLN A 35 1.04 9.12 -12.32
C GLN A 35 2.11 8.19 -12.90
N CYS A 36 3.37 8.65 -12.95
CA CYS A 36 4.49 7.82 -13.39
C CYS A 36 4.63 6.57 -12.51
N ILE A 37 4.63 6.73 -11.18
CA ILE A 37 4.83 5.65 -10.21
C ILE A 37 3.62 4.70 -10.18
N ALA A 38 2.40 5.25 -10.19
CA ALA A 38 1.16 4.50 -10.06
C ALA A 38 0.87 3.61 -11.28
N ARG A 39 1.43 3.93 -12.45
CA ARG A 39 1.29 3.12 -13.66
C ARG A 39 2.28 1.94 -13.66
N VAL A 40 2.01 0.99 -12.79
CA VAL A 40 2.84 -0.20 -12.52
C VAL A 40 2.77 -1.29 -13.58
N GLY A 41 1.77 -1.22 -14.46
CA GLY A 41 1.55 -2.17 -15.55
C GLY A 41 0.24 -2.94 -15.40
N ALA A 42 -0.08 -3.71 -16.43
CA ALA A 42 -1.19 -4.65 -16.47
C ALA A 42 -0.60 -6.01 -16.83
N VAL A 43 -1.17 -7.09 -16.29
CA VAL A 43 -0.67 -8.47 -16.21
C VAL A 43 0.36 -8.73 -15.11
N SER A 44 -0.10 -9.46 -14.09
CA SER A 44 0.74 -10.21 -13.15
C SER A 44 0.77 -11.69 -13.57
N ASN A 45 1.68 -12.45 -12.96
CA ASN A 45 1.53 -13.90 -12.88
C ASN A 45 0.26 -14.26 -12.08
N TYR A 46 -0.21 -15.51 -12.18
CA TYR A 46 -1.33 -16.05 -11.39
C TYR A 46 -1.09 -16.02 -9.87
N PHE A 47 0.08 -15.57 -9.41
CA PHE A 47 0.51 -15.61 -8.03
C PHE A 47 0.57 -14.17 -7.49
N SER A 48 -0.39 -13.82 -6.63
CA SER A 48 -0.37 -12.56 -5.88
C SER A 48 0.67 -12.63 -4.77
N TRP A 49 1.56 -11.64 -4.70
CA TRP A 49 2.57 -11.45 -3.65
C TRP A 49 2.38 -10.09 -2.96
N THR A 50 1.15 -9.58 -3.00
CA THR A 50 0.81 -8.22 -2.57
C THR A 50 1.09 -8.03 -1.09
N MET A 51 0.82 -9.05 -0.27
CA MET A 51 1.00 -8.96 1.18
C MET A 51 2.47 -9.00 1.59
N GLU A 52 3.29 -9.80 0.89
CA GLU A 52 4.74 -9.77 1.06
C GLU A 52 5.34 -8.43 0.62
N GLY A 53 4.89 -7.89 -0.52
CA GLY A 53 5.30 -6.57 -0.99
C GLY A 53 4.95 -5.45 -0.01
N MET A 54 3.75 -5.50 0.58
CA MET A 54 3.32 -4.55 1.62
C MET A 54 4.20 -4.65 2.87
N LEU A 55 4.48 -5.87 3.37
CA LEU A 55 5.35 -6.05 4.53
C LEU A 55 6.78 -5.58 4.26
N ALA A 56 7.32 -5.88 3.08
CA ALA A 56 8.64 -5.37 2.68
C ALA A 56 8.64 -3.83 2.63
N ALA A 57 7.57 -3.21 2.14
CA ALA A 57 7.45 -1.75 2.04
C ALA A 57 7.52 -1.02 3.39
N VAL A 58 7.02 -1.65 4.47
CA VAL A 58 7.06 -1.11 5.84
C VAL A 58 8.20 -1.69 6.69
N GLY A 59 8.93 -2.68 6.18
CA GLY A 59 10.00 -3.37 6.89
C GLY A 59 11.25 -2.52 7.13
N PRO A 60 12.08 -2.90 8.12
CA PRO A 60 13.31 -2.19 8.47
C PRO A 60 14.38 -2.24 7.38
N GLU A 61 14.35 -3.24 6.49
CA GLU A 61 15.28 -3.36 5.36
C GLU A 61 15.17 -2.17 4.41
N LEU A 62 13.96 -1.63 4.23
CA LEU A 62 13.72 -0.47 3.39
C LEU A 62 13.69 0.83 4.20
N ASN A 63 13.11 0.84 5.39
CA ASN A 63 12.87 2.08 6.14
C ASN A 63 13.94 2.42 7.20
N GLY A 64 14.82 1.48 7.55
CA GLY A 64 15.88 1.70 8.52
C GLY A 64 17.01 2.61 8.01
N PRO A 65 17.99 2.96 8.88
CA PRO A 65 19.11 3.81 8.51
C PRO A 65 19.90 3.28 7.30
N GLY A 66 20.09 4.11 6.27
CA GLY A 66 20.70 3.73 4.99
C GLY A 66 19.79 2.93 4.06
N GLY A 67 18.56 2.67 4.46
CA GLY A 67 17.54 1.97 3.69
C GLY A 67 17.03 2.79 2.50
N CYS A 68 16.50 2.09 1.50
CA CYS A 68 16.04 2.72 0.26
C CYS A 68 14.85 3.69 0.43
N ASN A 69 14.08 3.52 1.51
CA ASN A 69 12.92 4.30 1.89
C ASN A 69 13.15 5.01 3.25
N GLU A 70 14.40 5.21 3.68
CA GLU A 70 14.71 5.90 4.93
C GLU A 70 13.94 7.24 5.03
N GLY A 71 13.22 7.42 6.14
CA GLY A 71 12.38 8.60 6.39
C GLY A 71 10.98 8.57 5.79
N PHE A 72 10.57 7.49 5.10
CA PHE A 72 9.18 7.29 4.67
C PHE A 72 8.28 6.94 5.87
N LEU A 73 8.59 5.83 6.54
CA LEU A 73 7.83 5.37 7.70
C LEU A 73 8.23 6.20 8.93
N ARG A 74 7.38 7.16 9.28
CA ARG A 74 7.61 8.10 10.38
C ARG A 74 6.81 7.72 11.62
N ASP A 75 7.38 7.95 12.80
CA ASP A 75 6.71 7.71 14.08
C ASP A 75 5.62 8.76 14.37
N ASP A 76 5.81 9.99 13.92
CA ASP A 76 4.94 11.15 14.16
C ASP A 76 3.84 11.34 13.10
N ALA A 77 3.58 10.32 12.28
CA ALA A 77 2.56 10.34 11.24
C ALA A 77 1.73 9.05 11.24
N LEU A 78 0.49 9.14 10.77
CA LEU A 78 -0.33 7.97 10.44
C LEU A 78 0.24 7.28 9.20
N LEU A 79 0.13 5.94 9.15
CA LEU A 79 0.37 5.15 7.96
C LEU A 79 -0.96 4.85 7.27
N MET A 80 -1.16 5.42 6.09
CA MET A 80 -2.26 5.04 5.20
C MET A 80 -1.78 3.92 4.26
N VAL A 81 -2.41 2.75 4.34
CA VAL A 81 -2.15 1.62 3.44
C VAL A 81 -3.30 1.49 2.46
N THR A 82 -3.07 1.90 1.21
CA THR A 82 -4.01 1.65 0.11
C THR A 82 -3.65 0.34 -0.57
N LEU A 83 -4.50 -0.67 -0.40
CA LEU A 83 -4.29 -2.02 -0.88
C LEU A 83 -5.24 -2.30 -2.04
N VAL A 84 -4.68 -2.55 -3.23
CA VAL A 84 -5.44 -2.94 -4.41
C VAL A 84 -5.17 -4.41 -4.68
N ALA A 85 -6.10 -5.29 -4.30
CA ALA A 85 -5.98 -6.72 -4.55
C ALA A 85 -7.36 -7.28 -4.90
N PRO A 86 -7.72 -7.35 -6.20
CA PRO A 86 -9.01 -7.90 -6.64
C PRO A 86 -9.11 -9.43 -6.47
N GLU A 87 -8.00 -10.08 -6.14
CA GLU A 87 -7.90 -11.52 -5.92
C GLU A 87 -7.25 -11.79 -4.55
N GLY A 88 -7.49 -12.98 -4.01
CA GLY A 88 -6.84 -13.42 -2.77
C GLY A 88 -5.31 -13.54 -2.90
N ASP A 89 -4.61 -13.40 -1.78
CA ASP A 89 -3.17 -13.66 -1.69
C ASP A 89 -2.93 -14.94 -0.89
N TYR A 90 -2.42 -15.97 -1.56
CA TYR A 90 -2.11 -17.28 -0.98
C TYR A 90 -0.65 -17.69 -1.17
N TRP A 91 0.16 -16.82 -1.79
CA TRP A 91 1.55 -17.12 -2.10
C TRP A 91 2.51 -16.33 -1.21
N SER A 92 2.10 -15.15 -0.75
CA SER A 92 2.82 -14.45 0.31
C SER A 92 2.95 -15.34 1.56
N GLU A 93 4.13 -15.37 2.15
CA GLU A 93 4.34 -16.12 3.39
C GLU A 93 3.51 -15.53 4.54
N GLY A 94 2.85 -16.39 5.31
CA GLY A 94 2.08 -16.00 6.50
C GLY A 94 0.57 -16.14 6.29
N ASN A 95 -0.18 -15.32 7.02
CA ASN A 95 -1.64 -15.31 7.03
C ASN A 95 -2.15 -13.91 7.42
N PRO A 96 -3.47 -13.63 7.30
CA PRO A 96 -4.03 -12.32 7.60
C PRO A 96 -3.64 -11.72 8.95
N THR A 97 -3.54 -12.56 9.99
CA THR A 97 -3.17 -12.10 11.33
C THR A 97 -1.68 -11.74 11.41
N SER A 98 -0.79 -12.57 10.85
CA SER A 98 0.65 -12.26 10.88
C SER A 98 0.97 -11.02 10.03
N TRP A 99 0.26 -10.81 8.92
CA TRP A 99 0.43 -9.63 8.08
C TRP A 99 -0.07 -8.35 8.78
N ALA A 100 -1.22 -8.39 9.44
CA ALA A 100 -1.70 -7.28 10.24
C ALA A 100 -0.71 -6.92 11.36
N ASN A 101 -0.24 -7.92 12.10
CA ASN A 101 0.77 -7.71 13.14
C ASN A 101 2.06 -7.10 12.59
N GLY A 102 2.54 -7.53 11.42
CA GLY A 102 3.74 -6.94 10.81
C GLY A 102 3.60 -5.45 10.52
N VAL A 103 2.44 -4.99 10.05
CA VAL A 103 2.18 -3.56 9.82
C VAL A 103 2.01 -2.81 11.15
N ILE A 104 1.32 -3.40 12.13
CA ILE A 104 1.14 -2.82 13.47
C ILE A 104 2.49 -2.67 14.18
N ASP A 105 3.34 -3.68 14.12
CA ASP A 105 4.68 -3.69 14.72
C ASP A 105 5.57 -2.64 14.05
N ALA A 106 5.48 -2.49 12.72
CA ALA A 106 6.17 -1.42 11.98
C ALA A 106 5.76 -0.02 12.44
N LYS A 107 4.58 0.11 13.05
CA LYS A 107 4.07 1.34 13.66
C LYS A 107 4.04 1.30 15.20
N GLY A 108 5.02 0.62 15.80
CA GLY A 108 5.25 0.67 17.24
C GLY A 108 4.20 -0.06 18.08
N GLY A 109 3.43 -0.96 17.47
CA GLY A 109 2.41 -1.74 18.18
C GLY A 109 1.06 -1.05 18.33
N ASP A 110 0.87 0.14 17.74
CA ASP A 110 -0.41 0.88 17.82
C ASP A 110 -1.24 0.69 16.54
N PRO A 111 -2.30 -0.14 16.56
CA PRO A 111 -3.17 -0.32 15.40
C PRO A 111 -3.97 0.94 15.04
N SER A 112 -4.09 1.92 15.96
CA SER A 112 -4.76 3.20 15.72
C SER A 112 -3.90 4.17 14.92
N SER A 113 -2.62 3.85 14.71
CA SER A 113 -1.70 4.64 13.90
C SER A 113 -1.69 4.26 12.42
N VAL A 114 -2.56 3.31 12.04
CA VAL A 114 -2.69 2.77 10.69
C VAL A 114 -4.13 2.92 10.21
N VAL A 115 -4.29 3.39 8.98
CA VAL A 115 -5.57 3.40 8.25
C VAL A 115 -5.43 2.45 7.07
N MET A 116 -6.34 1.48 6.97
CA MET A 116 -6.38 0.55 5.84
C MET A 116 -7.47 0.96 4.85
N TYR A 117 -7.11 1.18 3.60
CA TYR A 117 -8.06 1.37 2.51
C TYR A 117 -7.90 0.26 1.49
N PHE A 118 -8.87 -0.65 1.43
CA PHE A 118 -8.84 -1.82 0.57
C PHE A 118 -9.79 -1.67 -0.60
N ILE A 119 -9.26 -1.90 -1.80
CA ILE A 119 -10.00 -1.97 -3.07
C ILE A 119 -9.94 -3.43 -3.53
N GLY A 120 -11.06 -4.13 -3.45
CA GLY A 120 -11.16 -5.57 -3.72
C GLY A 120 -12.60 -6.05 -3.69
N ASP A 121 -12.85 -7.27 -3.23
CA ASP A 121 -14.21 -7.80 -3.10
C ASP A 121 -14.91 -7.21 -1.86
N GLY A 122 -15.94 -6.40 -2.08
CA GLY A 122 -16.71 -5.75 -1.02
C GLY A 122 -17.44 -6.72 -0.10
N GLU A 123 -17.77 -7.93 -0.57
CA GLU A 123 -18.38 -8.98 0.27
C GLU A 123 -17.38 -9.56 1.27
N CYS A 124 -16.08 -9.45 0.98
CA CYS A 124 -14.99 -9.92 1.81
C CYS A 124 -15.18 -11.40 2.23
N PRO A 125 -15.26 -12.32 1.25
CA PRO A 125 -15.48 -13.72 1.53
C PRO A 125 -14.35 -14.32 2.38
N HIS A 126 -14.60 -15.43 3.05
CA HIS A 126 -13.63 -16.05 3.98
C HIS A 126 -12.30 -16.47 3.34
N TYR A 127 -12.23 -16.55 2.01
CA TYR A 127 -11.02 -16.84 1.26
C TYR A 127 -10.27 -15.56 0.83
N ASP A 128 -10.86 -14.37 0.91
CA ASP A 128 -10.17 -13.11 0.63
C ASP A 128 -9.29 -12.70 1.81
N TRP A 129 -8.07 -13.23 1.83
CA TRP A 129 -7.11 -13.01 2.91
C TRP A 129 -6.65 -11.54 3.04
N PRO A 130 -6.36 -10.80 1.95
CA PRO A 130 -6.17 -9.34 1.99
C PRO A 130 -7.31 -8.60 2.68
N CYS A 131 -8.57 -8.93 2.36
CA CYS A 131 -9.70 -8.31 3.03
C CYS A 131 -9.81 -8.69 4.51
N LEU A 132 -9.60 -9.97 4.86
CA LEU A 132 -9.60 -10.42 6.25
C LEU A 132 -8.50 -9.76 7.10
N MET A 133 -7.36 -9.44 6.48
CA MET A 133 -6.27 -8.68 7.11
C MET A 133 -6.69 -7.23 7.33
N THR A 134 -7.30 -6.59 6.33
CA THR A 134 -7.82 -5.22 6.42
C THR A 134 -8.78 -5.03 7.60
N LYS A 135 -9.69 -6.00 7.83
CA LYS A 135 -10.64 -6.00 8.95
C LYS A 135 -10.00 -6.09 10.35
N LYS A 136 -8.68 -6.30 10.45
CA LYS A 136 -7.96 -6.32 11.74
C LYS A 136 -7.66 -4.94 12.29
N PHE A 137 -7.77 -3.90 11.48
CA PHE A 137 -7.44 -2.52 11.88
C PHE A 137 -8.70 -1.79 12.36
N PRO A 138 -8.62 -0.94 13.40
CA PRO A 138 -9.76 -0.16 13.87
C PRO A 138 -10.23 0.84 12.81
N TYR A 139 -9.29 1.43 12.07
CA TYR A 139 -9.57 2.33 10.96
C TYR A 139 -9.37 1.59 9.64
N HIS A 140 -10.47 1.10 9.08
CA HIS A 140 -10.45 0.46 7.77
C HIS A 140 -11.69 0.82 6.94
N LEU A 141 -11.49 0.92 5.63
CA LEU A 141 -12.56 0.98 4.65
C LEU A 141 -12.30 -0.04 3.53
N ILE A 142 -13.33 -0.76 3.14
CA ILE A 142 -13.32 -1.74 2.05
C ILE A 142 -14.31 -1.25 0.99
N VAL A 143 -13.85 -1.15 -0.25
CA VAL A 143 -14.68 -0.78 -1.40
C VAL A 143 -14.54 -1.81 -2.52
N ASP A 144 -15.58 -1.91 -3.35
CA ASP A 144 -15.62 -2.85 -4.46
C ASP A 144 -14.67 -2.39 -5.59
N ASN A 145 -13.93 -3.33 -6.19
CA ASN A 145 -13.03 -3.09 -7.30
C ASN A 145 -13.73 -2.89 -8.66
N VAL A 146 -15.06 -2.89 -8.70
CA VAL A 146 -15.85 -2.45 -9.86
C VAL A 146 -16.28 -0.99 -9.78
N GLU A 147 -15.96 -0.29 -8.69
CA GLU A 147 -16.21 1.15 -8.56
C GLU A 147 -15.40 1.95 -9.59
N GLY A 148 -16.00 3.04 -10.09
CA GLY A 148 -15.41 3.87 -11.14
C GLY A 148 -14.46 4.96 -10.62
N ASP A 149 -14.61 5.35 -9.36
CA ASP A 149 -13.82 6.41 -8.72
C ASP A 149 -13.44 6.01 -7.28
N TYR A 150 -12.15 5.75 -7.09
CA TYR A 150 -11.57 5.37 -5.80
C TYR A 150 -11.13 6.57 -4.96
N ALA A 151 -11.19 7.80 -5.50
CA ALA A 151 -10.80 8.99 -4.75
C ALA A 151 -11.74 9.24 -3.57
N ALA A 152 -13.05 9.12 -3.78
CA ALA A 152 -14.04 9.29 -2.73
C ALA A 152 -13.83 8.29 -1.57
N GLY A 153 -13.57 7.01 -1.89
CA GLY A 153 -13.26 6.01 -0.87
C GLY A 153 -11.96 6.31 -0.12
N PHE A 154 -10.94 6.83 -0.80
CA PHE A 154 -9.71 7.26 -0.14
C PHE A 154 -9.98 8.41 0.85
N GLU A 155 -10.78 9.41 0.45
CA GLU A 155 -11.17 10.54 1.31
C GLU A 155 -11.97 10.06 2.53
N ASP A 156 -12.94 9.16 2.33
CA ASP A 156 -13.72 8.57 3.42
C ASP A 156 -12.85 7.79 4.40
N ALA A 157 -11.91 6.99 3.89
CA ALA A 157 -10.96 6.25 4.72
C ALA A 157 -10.04 7.19 5.51
N ALA A 158 -9.56 8.27 4.88
CA ALA A 158 -8.76 9.29 5.56
C ALA A 158 -9.54 10.03 6.67
N GLY A 159 -10.86 10.16 6.55
CA GLY A 159 -11.72 10.75 7.57
C GLY A 159 -12.03 9.86 8.77
N LEU A 160 -11.59 8.59 8.80
CA LEU A 160 -11.86 7.67 9.91
C LEU A 160 -11.12 8.03 11.20
N VAL A 161 -10.09 8.88 11.12
CA VAL A 161 -9.22 9.27 12.23
C VAL A 161 -9.57 10.63 12.84
N ASP A 162 -10.61 11.30 12.32
CA ASP A 162 -11.09 12.61 12.77
C ASP A 162 -12.11 12.52 13.93
#